data_AF-A0A9E5Z4A8-F1
#
_entry.id   AF-A0A9E5Z4A8-F1
#
_cell.length_a   1.000
_cell.length_b   1.000
_cell.length_c   1.000
_cell.angle_alpha   90.00
_cell.angle_beta   90.00
_cell.angle_gamma   90.00
#
_symmetry.space_group_name_H-M   'P 1'
#
loop_
_entity.id
_entity.type
_entity.pdbx_description
1 polymer ?
#
loop_
_entity_poly.entity_id
_entity_poly.type
_entity_poly.pdbx_seq_one_letter_code
_entity_poly.pdbx_strand_id
1 'polypeptide(L)' 'MSGILYGLGVGPGDPDLITLKAYGILQRVPVIAYPAPDEGDSFARAIAEPHLPGNQTEIIIRTPMVP' A
#
# COMPACT_ATOMS: atom_id res chain seq x y z
N MET A 1 -5.71 23.58 -3.83
CA MET A 1 -4.46 22.96 -3.35
C MET A 1 -4.39 21.55 -3.89
N SER A 2 -3.27 21.13 -4.46
CA SER A 2 -3.03 19.73 -4.89
C SER A 2 -2.35 18.94 -3.76
N GLY A 3 -2.62 17.64 -3.68
CA GLY A 3 -1.90 16.73 -2.80
C GLY A 3 -0.51 16.35 -3.33
N ILE A 4 0.21 15.52 -2.57
CA ILE A 4 1.47 14.88 -2.97
C ILE A 4 1.22 13.38 -3.14
N LEU A 5 1.64 12.81 -4.27
CA LEU A 5 1.62 11.37 -4.51
C LEU A 5 2.99 10.77 -4.20
N TYR A 6 3.04 9.74 -3.36
CA TYR A 6 4.26 8.98 -3.07
C TYR A 6 4.15 7.58 -3.70
N GLY A 7 5.15 7.18 -4.50
CA GLY A 7 5.34 5.79 -4.89
C GLY A 7 6.14 5.05 -3.82
N LEU A 8 5.52 4.11 -3.12
CA LEU A 8 6.15 3.37 -2.02
C LEU A 8 6.38 1.90 -2.42
N GLY A 9 7.62 1.44 -2.30
CA GLY A 9 7.91 0.01 -2.25
C GLY A 9 7.60 -0.55 -0.86
N VAL A 10 6.78 -1.59 -0.79
CA VAL A 10 6.37 -2.26 0.46
C VAL A 10 7.25 -3.44 0.84
N GLY A 11 8.20 -3.82 -0.02
CA GLY A 11 9.04 -5.01 0.13
C GLY A 11 8.60 -6.15 -0.80
N PRO A 12 9.36 -7.26 -0.83
CA PRO A 12 9.12 -8.38 -1.75
C PRO A 12 8.10 -9.41 -1.24
N GLY A 13 7.66 -9.32 0.02
CA GLY A 13 6.74 -10.31 0.61
C GLY A 13 6.78 -10.28 2.13
N ASP A 14 7.97 -10.38 2.71
CA ASP A 14 8.16 -10.28 4.16
C ASP A 14 7.93 -8.82 4.62
N PRO A 15 6.93 -8.56 5.51
CA PRO A 15 6.63 -7.21 5.99
C PRO A 15 7.82 -6.50 6.65
N ASP A 16 8.76 -7.24 7.25
CA ASP A 16 9.90 -6.64 7.95
C ASP A 16 10.96 -6.07 6.98
N LEU A 17 10.84 -6.35 5.67
CA LEU A 17 11.73 -5.83 4.63
C LEU A 17 11.31 -4.45 4.10
N ILE A 18 10.33 -3.79 4.72
CA ILE A 18 9.96 -2.42 4.39
C ILE A 18 11.09 -1.42 4.75
N THR A 19 11.25 -0.36 3.95
CA THR A 19 12.19 0.71 4.33
C THR A 19 11.60 1.60 5.43
N LEU A 20 12.46 2.13 6.32
CA LEU A 20 12.04 3.09 7.36
C LEU A 20 11.35 4.34 6.78
N LYS A 21 11.73 4.76 5.57
CA LYS A 21 11.09 5.89 4.90
C LYS A 21 9.66 5.56 4.46
N ALA A 22 9.44 4.40 3.86
CA ALA A 22 8.10 3.96 3.46
C ALA A 22 7.20 3.77 4.68
N TYR A 23 7.69 3.10 5.72
CA TYR A 23 7.00 2.98 7.01
C TYR A 23 6.60 4.36 7.56
N GLY A 24 7.54 5.29 7.67
CA GLY A 24 7.27 6.62 8.22
C GLY A 24 6.29 7.46 7.39
N ILE A 25 6.19 7.23 6.08
CA ILE A 25 5.17 7.84 5.23
C ILE A 25 3.80 7.17 5.47
N LEU A 26 3.74 5.83 5.50
CA LEU A 26 2.50 5.08 5.76
C LEU A 26 1.84 5.51 7.08
N GLN A 27 2.63 5.82 8.11
CA GLN A 27 2.12 6.31 9.41
C GLN A 27 1.39 7.67 9.34
N ARG A 28 1.58 8.46 8.27
CA ARG A 28 1.15 9.88 8.22
C ARG A 28 0.16 10.17 7.11
N VAL A 29 0.14 9.37 6.05
CA VAL A 29 -0.75 9.61 4.91
C VAL A 29 -2.18 9.24 5.30
N PRO A 30 -3.17 10.10 4.97
CA PRO A 30 -4.57 9.80 5.26
C PRO A 30 -5.21 8.85 4.24
N VAL A 31 -4.56 8.62 3.10
CA VAL A 31 -5.07 7.81 1.99
C VAL A 31 -3.96 6.89 1.49
N ILE A 32 -4.30 5.63 1.23
CA ILE A 32 -3.46 4.69 0.49
C ILE A 32 -4.21 4.18 -0.75
N ALA A 33 -3.47 3.95 -1.82
CA ALA A 33 -4.00 3.35 -3.04
C ALA A 33 -3.07 2.23 -3.50
N TYR A 34 -3.63 1.08 -3.86
CA TYR A 34 -2.85 -0.10 -4.22
C TYR A 34 -3.54 -0.91 -5.32
N PRO A 35 -2.76 -1.58 -6.21
CA PRO A 35 -3.30 -2.47 -7.21
C PRO A 35 -3.82 -3.76 -6.57
N ALA A 36 -4.96 -4.24 -7.05
CA ALA A 36 -5.51 -5.54 -6.69
C ALA A 36 -6.00 -6.26 -7.96
N PRO A 37 -6.04 -7.60 -7.97
CA PRO A 37 -6.70 -8.33 -9.05
C PRO A 37 -8.18 -7.93 -9.17
N ASP A 38 -8.78 -8.21 -10.33
CA ASP A 38 -10.21 -7.93 -10.58
C ASP A 38 -11.10 -8.53 -9.46
N GLU A 39 -10.73 -9.72 -9.01
CA GLU A 39 -11.31 -10.39 -7.85
C GLU A 39 -10.22 -10.80 -6.84
N GLY A 40 -10.49 -10.62 -5.55
CA GLY A 40 -9.57 -10.98 -4.45
C GLY A 40 -8.78 -9.82 -3.88
N ASP A 41 -7.79 -10.15 -3.05
CA ASP A 41 -7.01 -9.21 -2.25
C ASP A 41 -5.71 -8.78 -2.94
N SER A 42 -5.20 -7.62 -2.55
CA SER A 42 -3.92 -7.11 -3.05
C SER A 42 -2.75 -7.70 -2.27
N PHE A 43 -1.79 -8.28 -2.99
CA PHE A 43 -0.54 -8.76 -2.39
C PHE A 43 0.25 -7.61 -1.75
N ALA A 44 0.37 -6.46 -2.43
CA ALA A 44 1.07 -5.30 -1.89
C ALA A 44 0.42 -4.77 -0.60
N ARG A 45 -0.93 -4.78 -0.54
CA ARG A 45 -1.67 -4.41 0.67
C ARG A 45 -1.45 -5.39 1.80
N ALA A 46 -1.44 -6.69 1.53
CA ALA A 46 -1.17 -7.71 2.55
C ALA A 46 0.23 -7.56 3.15
N ILE A 47 1.25 -7.27 2.34
CA ILE A 47 2.62 -7.00 2.82
C ILE A 47 2.65 -5.76 3.74
N ALA A 48 1.93 -4.70 3.35
CA ALA A 48 1.91 -3.43 4.10
C ALA A 48 1.05 -3.49 5.37
N GLU A 49 0.12 -4.44 5.48
CA GLU A 49 -0.91 -4.51 6.53
C GLU A 49 -0.39 -4.34 7.97
N PRO A 50 0.70 -5.02 8.40
CA PRO A 50 1.21 -4.86 9.76
C PRO A 50 1.68 -3.44 10.10
N HIS A 51 1.94 -2.63 9.08
CA HIS A 51 2.43 -1.27 9.19
C HIS A 51 1.32 -0.23 9.03
N LEU A 52 0.07 -0.62 8.80
CA LEU A 52 -1.03 0.34 8.63
C LEU A 52 -1.64 0.71 9.99
N PRO A 53 -1.78 2.00 10.32
CA PRO A 53 -2.49 2.47 11.52
C PRO A 53 -4.01 2.17 11.50
N GLY A 54 -4.56 1.71 10.38
CA GLY A 54 -5.96 1.25 10.28
C GLY A 54 -7.01 2.37 10.18
N ASN A 55 -6.58 3.62 10.06
CA ASN A 55 -7.45 4.79 9.94
C ASN A 55 -7.36 5.49 8.57
N GLN A 56 -6.62 4.90 7.62
CA GLN A 56 -6.51 5.46 6.28
C GLN A 56 -7.76 5.15 5.44
N THR A 57 -8.08 6.07 4.53
CA THR A 57 -8.98 5.77 3.42
C THR A 57 -8.25 4.89 2.41
N GLU A 58 -8.83 3.75 2.07
CA GLU A 58 -8.22 2.80 1.14
C GLU A 58 -8.88 2.89 -0.25
N ILE A 59 -8.06 3.04 -1.28
CA ILE A 59 -8.49 3.04 -2.69
C ILE A 59 -7.94 1.79 -3.37
N ILE A 60 -8.84 0.88 -3.72
CA ILE A 60 -8.49 -0.33 -4.45
C ILE A 60 -8.47 -0.02 -5.94
N ILE A 61 -7.31 -0.18 -6.57
CA ILE A 61 -7.15 -0.02 -8.02
C ILE A 61 -7.28 -1.41 -8.64
N ARG A 62 -8.48 -1.77 -9.12
CA ARG A 62 -8.72 -3.04 -9.79
C ARG A 62 -7.99 -3.07 -11.13
N THR A 63 -7.11 -4.04 -11.29
CA THR A 63 -6.29 -4.22 -12.49
C THR A 63 -6.26 -5.69 -12.89
N PRO A 64 -6.43 -6.03 -14.18
CA PRO A 64 -6.22 -7.39 -14.66
C PRO A 64 -4.78 -7.80 -14.39
N MET A 65 -4.56 -8.73 -13.47
CA MET A 65 -3.25 -9.28 -13.17
C MET A 65 -3.07 -10.53 -14.03
N VAL A 66 -2.39 -10.37 -15.16
CA VAL A 66 -1.97 -11.48 -16.01
C VAL A 66 -0.63 -12.03 -15.51
N PRO A 67 -0.42 -13.37 -15.52
CA PRO A 67 0.89 -13.98 -15.24
C PRO A 67 2.00 -13.47 -16.17
#